data_AF-A0A1Q8EA51-F1
#
_entry.id   AF-A0A1Q8EA51-F1
#
_cell.length_a   1.000
_cell.length_b   1.000
_cell.length_c   1.000
_cell.angle_alpha   90.00
_cell.angle_beta   90.00
_cell.angle_gamma   90.00
#
_symmetry.space_group_name_H-M   'P 1'
#
loop_
_entity.id
_entity.type
_entity.pdbx_description
1 polymer ?
#
loop_
_entity_poly.entity_id
_entity_poly.type
_entity_poly.pdbx_seq_one_letter_code
_entity_poly.pdbx_strand_id
1 'polypeptide(L)'
;MESGKFRTTREKSLAHEKFQVLQAISDIESGQVNSYFETAEAKNNLDKLIYQFYQAKNQVLLGNADKAKELFATVAHSNNDIYFVQKAREYLKEK
;
A
#
# COMPACT_ATOMS: atom_id res chain seq x y z
N MET A 1 -36.26 8.81 -3.58
CA MET A 1 -34.80 8.96 -3.44
C MET A 1 -34.23 7.59 -3.10
N GLU A 2 -33.83 6.81 -4.10
CA GLU A 2 -33.13 5.55 -3.83
C GLU A 2 -31.68 5.88 -3.49
N SER A 3 -31.35 5.74 -2.20
CA SER A 3 -29.97 5.72 -1.73
C SER A 3 -29.22 4.62 -2.49
N GLY A 4 -28.05 4.97 -3.05
CA GLY A 4 -27.26 4.13 -3.94
C GLY A 4 -26.92 2.75 -3.36
N LYS A 5 -27.79 1.78 -3.58
CA LYS A 5 -27.56 0.37 -3.22
C LYS A 5 -26.71 -0.28 -4.31
N PHE A 6 -25.61 -0.92 -3.92
CA PHE A 6 -24.81 -1.78 -4.80
C PHE A 6 -25.71 -2.79 -5.53
N ARG A 7 -25.57 -2.88 -6.85
CA ARG A 7 -26.46 -3.63 -7.75
C ARG A 7 -26.17 -5.12 -7.75
N THR A 8 -24.95 -5.54 -7.37
CA THR A 8 -24.54 -6.96 -7.33
C THR A 8 -23.65 -7.31 -6.13
N THR A 9 -23.58 -8.60 -5.77
CA THR A 9 -22.65 -9.13 -4.75
C THR A 9 -21.18 -8.85 -5.11
N ARG A 10 -20.84 -8.89 -6.40
CA ARG A 10 -19.51 -8.57 -6.90
C ARG A 10 -19.14 -7.11 -6.65
N GLU A 11 -20.06 -6.18 -6.90
CA GLU A 11 -19.84 -4.75 -6.62
C GLU A 11 -19.65 -4.49 -5.13
N LYS A 12 -20.42 -5.16 -4.26
CA LYS A 12 -20.23 -5.07 -2.80
C LYS A 12 -18.85 -5.57 -2.37
N SER A 13 -18.41 -6.69 -2.92
CA SER A 13 -17.09 -7.26 -2.63
C SER A 13 -15.95 -6.35 -3.10
N LEU A 14 -16.05 -5.79 -4.31
CA LEU A 14 -15.06 -4.84 -4.82
C LEU A 14 -15.01 -3.56 -3.98
N ALA A 15 -16.17 -3.02 -3.59
CA ALA A 15 -16.24 -1.84 -2.75
C ALA A 15 -15.63 -2.10 -1.36
N HIS A 16 -15.89 -3.26 -0.78
CA HIS A 16 -15.30 -3.67 0.50
C HIS A 16 -13.77 -3.77 0.41
N GLU A 17 -13.24 -4.41 -0.64
CA GLU A 17 -11.79 -4.50 -0.87
C GLU A 17 -11.16 -3.12 -1.03
N LYS A 18 -11.76 -2.23 -1.83
CA LYS A 18 -11.26 -0.85 -1.99
C LYS A 18 -11.30 -0.05 -0.69
N PHE A 19 -12.33 -0.27 0.13
CA PHE A 19 -12.41 0.33 1.45
C PHE A 19 -11.27 -0.15 2.37
N GLN A 20 -10.97 -1.45 2.38
CA GLN A 20 -9.86 -2.00 3.16
C GLN A 20 -8.49 -1.43 2.73
N VAL A 21 -8.26 -1.29 1.42
CA VAL A 21 -7.05 -0.63 0.90
C VAL A 21 -6.94 0.81 1.43
N LEU A 22 -8.02 1.59 1.32
CA LEU A 22 -8.02 2.99 1.78
C LEU A 22 -7.81 3.11 3.29
N GLN A 23 -8.46 2.24 4.08
CA GLN A 23 -8.28 2.20 5.53
C GLN A 23 -6.83 1.88 5.90
N ALA A 24 -6.24 0.85 5.29
CA ALA A 24 -4.86 0.46 5.56
C ALA A 24 -3.86 1.56 5.20
N ILE A 25 -4.07 2.26 4.08
CA ILE A 25 -3.27 3.45 3.73
C ILE A 25 -3.40 4.51 4.82
N SER A 26 -4.63 4.85 5.21
CA SER A 26 -4.90 5.88 6.22
C SER A 26 -4.22 5.55 7.55
N ASP A 27 -4.33 4.30 8.01
CA ASP A 27 -3.72 3.84 9.26
C ASP A 27 -2.19 4.02 9.19
N ILE A 28 -1.54 3.52 8.14
CA ILE A 28 -0.07 3.59 7.99
C ILE A 28 0.41 5.05 7.86
N GLU A 29 -0.30 5.90 7.11
CA GLU A 29 0.04 7.33 7.01
C GLU A 29 -0.12 8.05 8.36
N SER A 30 -1.06 7.61 9.21
CA SER A 30 -1.25 8.15 10.56
C SER A 30 -0.26 7.57 11.60
N GLY A 31 0.65 6.69 11.18
CA GLY A 31 1.61 6.03 12.06
C GLY A 31 1.08 4.80 12.79
N GLN A 32 -0.08 4.27 12.39
CA GLN A 32 -0.65 3.03 12.92
C GLN A 32 -0.23 1.84 12.05
N VAL A 33 0.28 0.79 12.70
CA VAL A 33 0.65 -0.46 12.02
C VAL A 33 -0.61 -1.13 11.46
N ASN A 34 -0.55 -1.57 10.20
CA ASN A 34 -1.64 -2.29 9.55
C ASN A 34 -1.08 -3.40 8.65
N SER A 35 -1.54 -4.64 8.87
CA SER A 35 -1.03 -5.84 8.18
C SER A 35 -1.81 -6.25 6.92
N TYR A 36 -2.69 -5.37 6.42
CA TYR A 36 -3.53 -5.68 5.25
C TYR A 36 -2.69 -6.04 4.01
N PHE A 37 -1.63 -5.27 3.74
CA PHE A 37 -0.85 -5.42 2.51
C PHE A 37 0.03 -6.67 2.49
N GLU A 38 0.28 -7.31 3.63
CA GLU A 38 1.08 -8.51 3.81
C GLU A 38 0.38 -9.76 3.27
N THR A 39 -0.95 -9.73 3.22
CA THR A 39 -1.78 -10.85 2.79
C THR A 39 -2.67 -10.52 1.58
N ALA A 40 -2.84 -9.24 1.25
CA ALA A 40 -3.63 -8.82 0.10
C ALA A 40 -2.99 -9.24 -1.23
N GLU A 41 -3.81 -9.77 -2.13
CA GLU A 41 -3.40 -10.15 -3.48
C GLU A 41 -3.40 -8.92 -4.40
N ALA A 42 -2.25 -8.62 -5.01
CA ALA A 42 -2.14 -7.57 -6.01
C ALA A 42 -2.70 -8.04 -7.36
N LYS A 43 -3.62 -7.27 -7.95
CA LYS A 43 -4.28 -7.65 -9.21
C LYS A 43 -3.54 -7.19 -10.46
N ASN A 44 -2.58 -6.29 -10.31
CA ASN A 44 -1.78 -5.76 -11.40
C ASN A 44 -0.43 -5.23 -10.85
N ASN A 45 0.45 -4.81 -11.77
CA ASN A 45 1.79 -4.32 -11.40
C ASN A 45 1.76 -3.04 -10.55
N LEU A 46 0.78 -2.16 -10.75
CA LEU A 46 0.64 -0.95 -9.94
C LEU A 46 0.17 -1.30 -8.52
N ASP A 47 -0.81 -2.19 -8.37
CA ASP A 47 -1.25 -2.67 -7.05
C ASP A 47 -0.07 -3.30 -6.29
N LYS A 48 0.73 -4.13 -6.97
CA LYS A 48 1.92 -4.77 -6.37
C LYS A 48 2.90 -3.72 -5.86
N LEU A 49 3.18 -2.70 -6.67
CA LEU A 49 4.08 -1.62 -6.30
C LEU A 49 3.57 -0.82 -5.09
N ILE A 50 2.28 -0.47 -5.09
CA ILE A 50 1.63 0.25 -3.98
C ILE A 50 1.70 -0.59 -2.71
N TYR A 51 1.37 -1.88 -2.79
CA TYR A 51 1.35 -2.76 -1.63
C TYR A 51 2.76 -2.93 -1.05
N GLN A 52 3.77 -3.14 -1.90
CA GLN A 52 5.17 -3.20 -1.47
C GLN A 52 5.65 -1.91 -0.81
N PHE A 53 5.23 -0.75 -1.32
CA PHE A 53 5.55 0.55 -0.72
C PHE A 53 4.94 0.68 0.69
N TYR A 54 3.66 0.33 0.87
CA TYR A 54 3.03 0.42 2.19
C TYR A 54 3.49 -0.68 3.15
N GLN A 55 3.84 -1.88 2.67
CA GLN A 55 4.56 -2.89 3.45
C GLN A 55 5.88 -2.31 3.99
N ALA A 56 6.65 -1.61 3.14
CA ALA A 56 7.90 -0.99 3.56
C ALA A 56 7.67 0.05 4.67
N LYS A 57 6.68 0.93 4.51
CA LYS A 57 6.28 1.89 5.55
C LYS A 57 5.84 1.19 6.84
N ASN A 58 5.08 0.11 6.75
CA ASN A 58 4.65 -0.66 7.91
C ASN A 58 5.83 -1.26 8.67
N GLN A 59 6.86 -1.75 7.97
CA GLN A 59 8.11 -2.21 8.60
C GLN A 59 8.86 -1.07 9.32
N VAL A 60 8.80 0.17 8.82
CA VAL A 60 9.35 1.34 9.53
C VAL A 60 8.63 1.54 10.86
N LEU A 61 7.30 1.47 10.87
CA LEU A 61 6.48 1.63 12.08
C LEU A 61 6.75 0.51 13.10
N LEU A 62 7.03 -0.71 12.61
CA LEU A 62 7.41 -1.86 13.44
C LEU A 62 8.86 -1.80 13.96
N GLY A 63 9.67 -0.84 13.49
CA GLY A 63 11.10 -0.75 13.85
C GLY A 63 12.01 -1.71 13.09
N ASN A 64 11.51 -2.39 12.05
CA ASN A 64 12.25 -3.36 11.25
C ASN A 64 13.01 -2.67 10.10
N ALA A 65 14.03 -1.88 10.45
CA ALA A 65 14.73 -0.99 9.50
C ALA A 65 15.33 -1.73 8.30
N ASP A 66 15.98 -2.87 8.50
CA ASP A 66 16.60 -3.64 7.41
C ASP A 66 15.57 -4.14 6.41
N LYS A 67 14.43 -4.65 6.90
CA LYS A 67 13.34 -5.12 6.06
C LYS A 67 12.67 -3.98 5.30
N ALA A 68 12.45 -2.84 5.97
CA ALA A 68 11.95 -1.63 5.31
C ALA A 68 12.87 -1.20 4.16
N LYS A 69 14.19 -1.19 4.39
CA LYS A 69 15.18 -0.82 3.38
C LYS A 69 15.16 -1.76 2.17
N GLU A 70 15.07 -3.07 2.39
CA GLU A 70 14.95 -4.08 1.31
C GLU A 70 13.71 -3.84 0.43
N LEU A 71 12.57 -3.58 1.07
CA LEU A 71 11.31 -3.34 0.37
C LEU A 71 11.32 -2.01 -0.40
N PHE A 72 11.80 -0.93 0.22
CA PHE A 72 11.96 0.35 -0.48
C PHE A 72 12.94 0.26 -1.63
N ALA A 73 14.04 -0.48 -1.49
CA ALA A 73 14.96 -0.73 -2.59
C ALA A 73 14.24 -1.44 -3.74
N THR A 74 13.44 -2.48 -3.47
CA THR A 74 12.66 -3.18 -4.50
C THR A 74 11.72 -2.22 -5.24
N VAL A 75 11.00 -1.36 -4.52
CA VAL A 75 10.11 -0.34 -5.11
C VAL A 75 10.91 0.68 -5.94
N ALA A 76 12.06 1.13 -5.43
CA ALA A 76 12.90 2.15 -6.06
C ALA A 76 13.49 1.74 -7.42
N HIS A 77 13.59 0.44 -7.72
CA HIS A 77 14.07 -0.08 -9.02
C HIS A 77 12.97 -0.15 -10.10
N SER A 78 11.71 0.16 -9.76
CA SER A 78 10.60 0.19 -10.71
C SER A 78 10.57 1.50 -11.53
N ASN A 79 9.60 1.64 -12.44
CA ASN A 79 9.46 2.80 -13.33
C ASN A 79 9.44 4.15 -12.56
N ASN A 80 10.35 5.08 -12.92
CA ASN A 80 10.60 6.35 -12.24
C ASN A 80 9.42 7.34 -12.27
N ASP A 81 8.50 7.19 -13.23
CA ASP A 81 7.39 8.13 -13.39
C ASP A 81 6.26 7.89 -12.38
N ILE A 82 6.37 6.84 -11.55
CA ILE A 82 5.40 6.51 -10.53
C ILE A 82 5.78 7.18 -9.20
N TYR A 83 4.83 7.93 -8.63
CA TYR A 83 4.97 8.63 -7.35
C TYR A 83 5.61 7.78 -6.23
N PHE A 84 5.14 6.53 -6.05
CA PHE A 84 5.66 5.63 -4.99
C PHE A 84 7.13 5.24 -5.18
N VAL A 85 7.62 5.19 -6.43
CA VAL A 85 9.04 4.94 -6.73
C VAL A 85 9.89 6.13 -6.30
N GLN A 86 9.41 7.34 -6.55
CA GLN A 86 10.10 8.57 -6.12
C GLN A 86 10.17 8.64 -4.60
N LYS A 87 9.06 8.37 -3.90
CA LYS A 87 9.03 8.33 -2.43
C LYS A 87 9.92 7.26 -1.82
N ALA A 88 9.98 6.07 -2.40
CA ALA A 88 10.91 5.04 -1.95
C ALA A 88 12.38 5.49 -2.07
N ARG A 89 12.74 6.20 -3.14
CA ARG A 89 14.09 6.74 -3.34
C ARG A 89 14.44 7.86 -2.37
N GLU A 90 13.48 8.75 -2.07
CA GLU A 90 13.64 9.77 -1.05
C GLU A 90 13.96 9.12 0.31
N TYR A 91 13.17 8.13 0.71
CA TYR A 91 13.41 7.38 1.95
C TYR A 91 14.82 6.78 2.03
N LEU A 92 15.31 6.21 0.93
CA LEU A 92 16.64 5.60 0.87
C LEU A 92 17.80 6.61 0.87
N LYS A 93 17.54 7.89 0.60
CA LYS A 93 18.56 8.96 0.65
C LYS A 93 18.66 9.61 2.03
N GLU A 94 17.57 9.61 2.79
CA GLU A 94 17.49 10.24 4.12
C GLU A 94 18.00 9.34 5.26
N LYS A 95 18.34 8.08 4.96
CA LYS A 95 18.80 7.05 5.91
C LYS A 95 20.21 6.57 5.57
#